data_AF-A0A6A5APA3-F1
#
_entry.id   AF-A0A6A5APA3-F1
#
_cell.length_a   1.000
_cell.length_b   1.000
_cell.length_c   1.000
_cell.angle_alpha   90.00
_cell.angle_beta   90.00
_cell.angle_gamma   90.00
#
_symmetry.space_group_name_H-M   'P 1'
#
loop_
_entity.id
_entity.type
_entity.pdbx_description
1 polymer ?
#
loop_
_entity_poly.entity_id
_entity_poly.type
_entity_poly.pdbx_seq_one_letter_code
_entity_poly.pdbx_strand_id
1 'polypeptide(L)' 'METSLRYAIHVIMTASLVCTKRKGTEVEVVDIKKVYSLFVDVKRSTQFLMEYQHEFMFNEIEDDDEDDEMA' A
#
# COMPACT_ATOMS: atom_id res chain seq x y z
N MET A 1 0.71 -14.39 -3.35
CA MET A 1 1.31 -13.11 -2.91
C MET A 1 2.55 -12.86 -3.76
N GLU A 2 2.42 -12.08 -4.85
CA GLU A 2 3.57 -11.64 -5.64
C GLU A 2 3.73 -10.13 -5.47
N THR A 3 4.78 -9.71 -4.75
CA THR A 3 5.27 -8.33 -4.68
C THR A 3 6.53 -8.17 -5.51
N SER A 4 6.89 -6.95 -5.91
CA SER A 4 8.12 -6.71 -6.67
C SER A 4 9.39 -6.96 -5.84
N LEU A 5 10.46 -7.41 -6.51
CA LEU A 5 11.80 -7.52 -5.90
C LEU A 5 12.29 -6.17 -5.37
N ARG A 6 11.96 -5.07 -6.06
CA ARG A 6 12.26 -3.70 -5.61
C ARG A 6 11.65 -3.40 -4.25
N TYR A 7 10.38 -3.75 -4.05
CA TYR A 7 9.71 -3.56 -2.77
C TYR A 7 10.39 -4.38 -1.66
N ALA A 8 10.77 -5.63 -1.94
CA ALA A 8 11.50 -6.46 -0.98
C ALA A 8 12.84 -5.83 -0.55
N ILE A 9 13.61 -5.27 -1.49
CA ILE A 9 14.86 -4.55 -1.18
C ILE A 9 14.60 -3.35 -0.26
N HIS A 10 13.58 -2.54 -0.54
CA HIS A 10 13.20 -1.42 0.32
C HIS A 10 12.78 -1.89 1.72
N VAL A 11 12.07 -3.01 1.84
CA VAL A 11 11.69 -3.61 3.12
C VAL A 11 12.91 -4.07 3.91
N ILE A 12 13.92 -4.67 3.26
CA ILE A 12 15.17 -5.07 3.94
C ILE A 12 15.88 -3.85 4.53
N MET A 13 16.04 -2.78 3.73
CA MET A 13 16.69 -1.55 4.17
C MET A 13 15.97 -0.92 5.37
N THR A 14 14.66 -0.78 5.28
CA THR A 14 13.86 -0.15 6.35
C THR A 14 13.72 -1.05 7.59
N ALA A 15 13.68 -2.37 7.44
CA ALA A 15 13.64 -3.30 8.56
C ALA A 15 14.93 -3.25 9.40
N SER A 16 16.09 -3.03 8.77
CA SER A 16 17.35 -2.82 9.49
C SER A 16 17.33 -1.56 10.37
N LEU A 17 16.66 -0.49 9.91
CA LEU A 17 16.48 0.74 10.69
C LEU A 17 15.54 0.51 11.88
N VAL A 18 14.46 -0.26 11.68
CA VAL A 18 13.53 -0.63 12.76
C VAL A 18 14.23 -1.50 13.81
N CYS A 19 15.02 -2.48 13.38
CA CYS A 19 15.84 -3.31 14.27
C CYS A 19 16.83 -2.46 15.06
N THR A 20 17.54 -1.54 14.41
CA THR A 20 18.47 -0.63 15.09
C THR A 20 17.73 0.24 16.12
N LYS A 21 16.53 0.73 15.77
CA LYS A 21 15.69 1.52 16.69
C LYS A 21 15.23 0.73 17.92
N ARG A 22 14.95 -0.57 17.79
CA ARG A 22 14.62 -1.45 18.94
C ARG A 22 15.85 -1.87 19.74
N LYS A 23 17.07 -1.47 19.30
CA LYS A 23 18.37 -1.93 19.82
C LYS A 23 18.57 -3.44 19.64
N GLY A 24 18.00 -4.01 18.57
CA GLY A 24 18.21 -5.40 18.18
C GLY A 24 19.55 -5.58 17.46
N THR A 25 20.11 -6.79 17.56
CA THR A 25 21.36 -7.16 16.87
C THR A 25 21.12 -7.80 15.51
N GLU A 26 19.93 -8.37 15.31
CA GLU A 26 19.52 -9.06 14.07
C GLU A 26 18.10 -8.69 13.68
N VAL A 27 17.79 -8.71 12.39
CA VAL A 27 16.45 -8.38 11.90
C VAL A 27 15.52 -9.54 12.19
N GLU A 28 14.41 -9.26 12.88
CA GLU A 28 13.38 -10.25 13.19
C GLU A 28 12.12 -10.02 12.35
N VAL A 29 11.23 -11.02 12.33
CA VAL A 29 9.94 -10.94 11.62
C VAL A 29 9.08 -9.77 12.11
N VAL A 30 9.20 -9.39 13.38
CA VAL A 30 8.50 -8.21 13.94
C VAL A 30 8.92 -6.91 13.25
N ASP A 31 10.20 -6.77 12.88
CA ASP A 31 10.72 -5.59 12.20
C ASP A 31 10.13 -5.50 10.78
N ILE A 32 10.08 -6.64 10.09
CA ILE A 32 9.50 -6.76 8.75
C ILE A 32 7.99 -6.46 8.78
N LYS A 33 7.24 -7.04 9.74
CA LYS A 33 5.80 -6.79 9.87
C LYS A 33 5.49 -5.32 10.11
N LYS A 34 6.29 -4.65 10.94
CA LYS A 34 6.15 -3.21 11.22
C LYS A 34 6.42 -2.36 9.98
N VAL A 35 7.46 -2.69 9.21
CA VAL A 35 7.74 -1.99 7.94
C VAL A 35 6.63 -2.23 6.92
N TYR A 36 6.15 -3.46 6.80
CA TYR A 36 5.10 -3.84 5.87
C TYR A 36 3.76 -3.12 6.14
N SER A 37 3.47 -2.79 7.40
CA SER A 37 2.32 -1.95 7.77
C SER A 37 2.55 -0.45 7.52
N LEU A 38 3.80 0.02 7.55
CA LEU A 38 4.11 1.43 7.34
C LEU A 38 4.23 1.80 5.85
N PHE A 39 4.78 0.90 5.03
CA PHE A 39 5.04 1.15 3.62
C PHE A 39 4.30 0.14 2.76
N VAL A 40 3.35 0.64 1.95
CA VAL A 40 2.58 -0.18 1.02
C VAL A 40 3.34 -0.43 -0.28
N ASP A 41 3.10 -1.59 -0.89
CA ASP A 41 3.56 -1.88 -2.25
C ASP A 41 2.56 -1.37 -3.29
N VAL A 42 2.97 -1.37 -4.56
CA VAL A 42 2.18 -0.84 -5.68
C VAL A 42 0.78 -1.43 -5.75
N LYS A 43 0.61 -2.75 -5.57
CA LYS A 43 -0.71 -3.39 -5.69
C LYS A 43 -1.64 -2.91 -4.58
N ARG A 44 -1.15 -2.87 -3.34
CA ARG A 44 -1.91 -2.38 -2.19
C ARG A 44 -2.21 -0.89 -2.27
N SER A 45 -1.28 -0.08 -2.77
CA SER A 45 -1.55 1.36 -2.96
C SER A 45 -2.62 1.61 -4.04
N THR A 46 -2.63 0.83 -5.12
CA THR A 46 -3.66 0.95 -6.16
C THR A 46 -5.04 0.51 -5.65
N GLN A 47 -5.11 -0.58 -4.88
CA GLN A 47 -6.37 -1.00 -4.24
C GLN A 47 -6.91 0.07 -3.30
N PHE A 48 -6.04 0.65 -2.47
CA PHE A 48 -6.41 1.75 -1.59
C PHE A 48 -6.97 2.95 -2.38
N LEU A 49 -6.34 3.32 -3.51
CA LEU A 49 -6.86 4.40 -4.34
C LEU A 49 -8.23 4.09 -4.96
N MET A 50 -8.48 2.83 -5.35
CA MET A 50 -9.78 2.41 -5.88
C MET A 50 -10.87 2.38 -4.80
N GLU A 51 -10.55 1.89 -3.60
CA GLU A 51 -11.51 1.84 -2.48
C GLU A 51 -11.95 3.23 -2.02
N TYR A 52 -10.99 4.16 -1.93
CA TYR A 52 -11.23 5.53 -1.49
C TYR A 52 -11.40 6.49 -2.66
N GLN A 53 -11.72 5.98 -3.85
CA GLN A 53 -11.81 6.79 -5.06
C GLN A 53 -12.67 8.01 -4.80
N HIS A 54 -13.92 7.86 -4.36
CA HIS A 54 -14.86 8.96 -4.08
C HIS A 54 -14.36 10.08 -3.13
N GLU A 55 -13.32 9.86 -2.32
CA GLU A 55 -12.73 10.87 -1.43
C GLU A 55 -11.64 11.72 -2.11
N PHE A 56 -11.12 11.30 -3.28
CA PHE A 56 -10.12 12.07 -4.01
C PHE A 56 -10.74 13.14 -4.93
N MET A 57 -10.01 14.25 -5.16
CA MET A 57 -10.51 15.42 -5.91
C MET A 57 -10.86 15.17 -7.39
N PHE A 58 -10.50 14.03 -7.98
CA PHE A 58 -10.68 13.72 -9.40
C PHE A 58 -11.29 12.32 -9.59
N ASN A 59 -12.54 12.14 -9.16
CA ASN A 59 -13.28 10.88 -9.36
C ASN A 59 -14.59 11.11 -10.10
N GLU A 60 -14.54 11.97 -11.10
CA GLU A 60 -15.45 11.85 -12.22
C GLU A 60 -14.97 10.66 -13.06
N ILE A 61 -15.13 9.44 -12.54
CA ILE A 61 -15.45 8.34 -13.44
C ILE A 61 -16.87 8.68 -13.84
N GLU A 62 -17.09 9.02 -15.11
CA GLU A 62 -18.41 9.26 -15.67
C GLU A 62 -19.34 8.15 -15.17
N ASP A 63 -20.31 8.50 -14.32
CA ASP A 63 -21.44 7.64 -14.01
C ASP A 63 -22.24 7.52 -15.31
N ASP A 64 -21.83 6.61 -16.20
CA ASP A 64 -22.51 6.27 -17.46
C ASP A 64 -23.82 5.49 -17.21
N ASP A 65 -24.40 5.58 -16.01
CA ASP A 65 -25.55 4.80 -15.53
C ASP A 65 -26.71 5.68 -14.98
N GLU A 66 -26.99 6.85 -15.58
CA GLU A 66 -28.21 7.64 -15.30
C GLU A 66 -29.00 8.07 -16.56
N ASP A 67 -29.10 7.23 -17.60
CA ASP A 67 -29.92 7.54 -18.79
C ASP A 67 -30.79 6.34 -19.29
N ASP A 68 -31.36 5.53 -18.38
CA ASP A 68 -32.29 4.46 -18.77
C ASP A 68 -33.60 4.38 -17.94
N GLU A 69 -34.06 5.53 -17.42
CA GLU A 69 -35.43 5.61 -16.87
C GLU A 69 -36.04 7.01 -17.11
N MET A 70 -36.34 7.34 -18.38
CA MET A 70 -37.48 8.19 -18.79
C MET A 70 -37.63 8.20 -20.33
N ALA A 71 -38.32 7.19 -20.87
CA ALA A 71 -39.05 7.27 -22.14
C ALA A 71 -40.21 6.28 -22.19
#